data_AF-D5QDS7-F1
#
_entry.id   AF-D5QDS7-F1
#
_cell.length_a   1.000
_cell.length_b   1.000
_cell.length_c   1.000
_cell.angle_alpha   90.00
_cell.angle_beta   90.00
_cell.angle_gamma   90.00
#
_symmetry.space_group_name_H-M   'P 1'
#
loop_
_entity.id
_entity.type
_entity.pdbx_description
1 polymer ?
#
loop_
_entity_poly.entity_id
_entity_poly.type
_entity_poly.pdbx_seq_one_letter_code
_entity_poly.pdbx_strand_id
1 'polypeptide(L)'
;MTRTDDFEPPHAASSTAHVLAELQMYGYRPFEDEPDPRPLPEAPRIGGAVADIFDAVAATLTDTRLEPDLEALLWSTVNIFHR
;
A
#
# COMPACT_ATOMS: atom_id res chain seq x y z
N MET A 1 -5.61 42.58 -30.40
CA MET A 1 -5.13 42.49 -29.01
C MET A 1 -4.59 41.08 -28.81
N THR A 2 -3.29 40.89 -29.02
CA THR A 2 -2.60 39.60 -28.83
C THR A 2 -2.35 39.39 -27.34
N ARG A 3 -2.88 38.29 -26.81
CA ARG A 3 -2.78 37.88 -25.41
C ARG A 3 -1.32 37.54 -25.09
N THR A 4 -0.67 38.37 -24.28
CA THR A 4 0.65 38.13 -23.68
C THR A 4 0.58 37.03 -22.61
N ASP A 5 0.14 35.83 -23.00
CA ASP A 5 0.29 34.61 -22.17
C ASP A 5 1.53 33.80 -22.61
N ASP A 6 2.49 34.46 -23.28
CA ASP A 6 3.70 33.84 -23.77
C ASP A 6 4.89 34.15 -22.84
N PHE A 7 5.52 33.07 -22.37
CA PHE A 7 6.77 32.96 -21.60
C PHE A 7 6.65 33.05 -20.08
N GLU A 8 6.15 32.00 -19.44
CA GLU A 8 6.58 31.64 -18.09
C GLU A 8 8.13 31.47 -18.13
N PRO A 9 8.91 32.19 -17.32
CA PRO A 9 10.36 32.03 -17.29
C PRO A 9 10.72 30.60 -16.89
N PRO A 10 11.82 30.02 -17.40
CA PRO A 10 12.32 28.75 -16.85
C PRO A 10 12.66 28.96 -15.38
N HIS A 11 11.82 28.40 -14.51
CA HIS A 11 12.04 28.46 -13.07
C HIS A 11 13.25 27.61 -12.72
N ALA A 12 14.28 28.24 -12.17
CA ALA A 12 15.32 27.51 -11.49
C ALA A 12 14.70 26.71 -10.34
N ALA A 13 15.23 25.51 -10.09
CA ALA A 13 14.79 24.71 -8.96
C ALA A 13 14.89 25.52 -7.66
N SER A 14 13.82 25.50 -6.87
CA SER A 14 13.81 26.18 -5.58
C SER A 14 14.80 25.51 -4.63
N SER A 15 15.20 26.22 -3.58
CA SER A 15 16.03 25.65 -2.50
C SER A 15 15.41 24.38 -1.91
N THR A 16 14.07 24.33 -1.77
CA THR A 16 13.36 23.13 -1.33
C THR A 16 13.47 21.98 -2.35
N ALA A 17 13.35 22.27 -3.65
CA ALA A 17 13.49 21.25 -4.68
C ALA A 17 14.91 20.64 -4.69
N HIS A 18 15.93 21.45 -4.44
CA HIS A 18 17.30 20.95 -4.26
C HIS A 18 17.46 20.07 -3.02
N VAL A 19 16.91 20.48 -1.87
CA VAL A 19 16.95 19.66 -0.65
C VAL A 19 16.25 18.31 -0.85
N LEU A 20 15.10 18.29 -1.55
CA LEU A 20 14.37 17.04 -1.83
C LEU A 20 15.17 16.10 -2.76
N ALA A 21 15.87 16.64 -3.76
CA ALA A 21 16.73 15.84 -4.63
C ALA A 21 17.88 15.18 -3.85
N GLU A 22 18.52 15.94 -2.94
CA GLU A 22 19.58 15.42 -2.07
C GLU A 22 19.05 14.33 -1.11
N LEU A 23 17.88 14.54 -0.50
CA LEU A 23 17.25 13.52 0.35
C LEU A 23 16.82 12.27 -0.42
N GLN A 24 16.49 12.39 -1.70
CA GLN A 24 16.17 11.21 -2.52
C GLN A 24 17.42 10.37 -2.82
N MET A 25 18.57 11.03 -3.02
CA MET A 25 19.83 10.39 -3.40
C MET A 25 20.66 9.92 -2.20
N TYR A 26 20.62 10.66 -1.10
CA TYR A 26 21.45 10.45 0.10
C TYR A 26 20.66 10.40 1.40
N GLY A 27 19.33 10.49 1.34
CA GLY A 27 18.50 10.44 2.53
C GLY A 27 18.58 9.09 3.21
N TYR A 28 18.58 9.12 4.54
CA TYR A 28 18.56 7.93 5.37
C TYR A 28 17.37 7.04 5.03
N ARG A 29 17.65 5.80 4.59
CA ARG A 29 16.63 4.75 4.49
C ARG A 29 16.81 3.79 5.66
N PRO A 30 15.80 3.68 6.55
CA PRO A 30 15.83 2.64 7.57
C PRO A 30 16.05 1.27 6.91
N PHE A 31 17.00 0.50 7.43
CA PHE A 31 17.30 -0.87 7.00
C PHE A 31 17.90 -1.00 5.59
N GLU A 32 18.53 0.05 5.04
CA GLU A 32 19.18 -0.02 3.72
C GLU A 32 20.34 -1.02 3.70
N ASP A 33 21.10 -1.10 4.80
CA ASP A 33 22.30 -1.95 4.93
C ASP A 33 22.23 -2.97 6.08
N GLU A 34 21.24 -2.85 6.97
CA GLU A 34 21.06 -3.71 8.14
C GLU A 34 19.69 -4.39 8.13
N PRO A 35 19.58 -5.67 8.54
CA PRO A 35 18.30 -6.33 8.70
C PRO A 35 17.37 -5.53 9.63
N ASP A 36 16.09 -5.45 9.28
CA ASP A 36 15.07 -4.86 10.15
C ASP A 36 15.05 -5.60 11.50
N PRO A 37 15.33 -4.93 12.64
CA PRO A 37 15.43 -5.57 13.94
C PRO A 37 14.05 -5.88 14.53
N ARG A 38 12.95 -5.45 13.89
CA ARG A 38 11.60 -5.75 14.37
C ARG A 38 11.35 -7.26 14.25
N PRO A 39 10.87 -7.92 15.33
CA PRO A 39 10.58 -9.33 15.28
C PRO A 39 9.45 -9.60 14.28
N LEU A 40 9.54 -10.73 13.58
CA LEU A 40 8.42 -11.22 12.80
C LEU A 40 7.21 -11.49 13.71
N PRO A 41 5.97 -11.31 13.20
CA PRO A 41 4.79 -11.68 13.94
C PRO A 41 4.79 -13.17 14.32
N GLU A 42 4.31 -13.50 15.51
CA GLU A 42 4.17 -14.88 15.97
C GLU A 42 3.18 -15.65 15.07
N ALA A 43 3.52 -16.86 14.68
CA ALA A 43 2.68 -17.67 13.79
C ALA A 43 1.23 -17.84 14.30
N PRO A 44 0.96 -18.07 15.61
CA PRO A 44 -0.41 -18.11 16.12
C PRO A 44 -1.16 -16.79 15.97
N ARG A 45 -0.47 -15.65 16.14
CA ARG A 45 -1.07 -14.32 15.96
C ARG A 45 -1.47 -14.09 14.51
N ILE A 46 -0.64 -14.50 13.56
CA ILE A 46 -0.97 -14.44 12.13
C ILE A 46 -2.14 -15.36 11.80
N GLY A 47 -2.14 -16.59 12.32
CA GLY A 47 -3.25 -17.54 12.11
C GLY A 47 -4.59 -16.97 12.58
N GLY A 48 -4.63 -16.35 13.77
CA GLY A 48 -5.83 -15.69 14.28
C GLY A 48 -6.27 -14.51 13.42
N ALA A 49 -5.34 -13.61 13.06
CA ALA A 49 -5.66 -12.47 12.20
C ALA A 49 -6.18 -12.88 10.82
N VAL A 50 -5.67 -13.97 10.25
CA VAL A 50 -6.20 -14.54 9.01
C VAL A 50 -7.62 -15.04 9.23
N ALA A 51 -7.88 -15.81 10.28
CA ALA A 51 -9.23 -16.28 10.60
C ALA A 51 -10.22 -15.11 10.74
N ASP A 52 -9.85 -14.05 11.48
CA ASP A 52 -10.69 -12.86 11.67
C ASP A 52 -11.06 -12.17 10.35
N ILE A 53 -10.15 -12.14 9.36
CA ILE A 53 -10.43 -11.58 8.03
C ILE A 53 -11.48 -12.43 7.31
N PHE A 54 -11.34 -13.76 7.33
CA PHE A 54 -12.29 -14.67 6.70
C PHE A 54 -13.66 -14.61 7.40
N ASP A 55 -13.67 -14.53 8.72
CA ASP A 55 -14.89 -14.39 9.52
C ASP A 55 -15.61 -13.08 9.23
N ALA A 56 -14.88 -11.96 9.08
CA ALA A 56 -15.48 -10.68 8.70
C ALA A 56 -16.13 -10.74 7.31
N VAL A 57 -15.50 -11.41 6.35
CA VAL A 57 -16.08 -11.61 5.01
C VAL A 57 -17.32 -12.51 5.07
N ALA A 58 -17.26 -13.63 5.78
CA ALA A 58 -18.41 -14.52 5.94
C ALA A 58 -19.58 -13.80 6.63
N ALA A 59 -19.33 -13.17 7.79
CA ALA A 59 -20.35 -12.52 8.60
C ALA A 59 -21.06 -11.36 7.90
N THR A 60 -20.43 -10.73 6.90
CA THR A 60 -21.04 -9.62 6.15
C THR A 60 -21.92 -10.08 4.98
N LEU A 61 -21.77 -11.33 4.53
CA LEU A 61 -22.47 -11.88 3.36
C LEU A 61 -23.49 -12.97 3.71
N THR A 62 -23.27 -13.75 4.76
CA THR A 62 -24.21 -14.78 5.23
C THR A 62 -25.59 -14.17 5.53
N ASP A 63 -26.65 -14.88 5.15
CA ASP A 63 -28.05 -14.47 5.30
C ASP A 63 -28.41 -13.19 4.53
N THR A 64 -27.61 -12.82 3.53
CA THR A 64 -27.87 -11.66 2.67
C THR A 64 -28.13 -12.10 1.23
N ARG A 65 -28.58 -11.16 0.38
CA ARG A 65 -28.70 -11.42 -1.06
C ARG A 65 -27.36 -11.67 -1.76
N LEU A 66 -26.24 -11.38 -1.09
CA LEU A 66 -24.89 -11.57 -1.60
C LEU A 66 -24.27 -12.90 -1.15
N GLU A 67 -24.96 -13.69 -0.32
CA GLU A 67 -24.47 -15.01 0.11
C GLU A 67 -24.08 -15.94 -1.04
N PRO A 68 -24.76 -15.97 -2.21
CA PRO A 68 -24.33 -16.79 -3.34
C PRO A 68 -22.93 -16.46 -3.87
N ASP A 69 -22.42 -15.24 -3.61
CA ASP A 69 -21.09 -14.82 -4.05
C ASP A 69 -19.98 -15.21 -3.05
N LEU A 70 -20.35 -15.66 -1.84
CA LEU A 70 -19.41 -15.92 -0.73
C LEU A 70 -18.35 -16.96 -1.09
N GLU A 71 -18.74 -18.11 -1.66
CA GLU A 71 -17.81 -19.19 -2.01
C GLU A 71 -16.72 -18.71 -2.99
N ALA A 72 -17.14 -18.02 -4.06
CA ALA A 72 -16.23 -17.50 -5.06
C ALA A 72 -15.28 -16.44 -4.47
N LEU A 73 -15.78 -15.59 -3.57
CA LEU A 73 -15.00 -14.57 -2.90
C LEU A 73 -13.93 -15.18 -1.97
N LEU A 74 -14.30 -16.15 -1.13
CA LEU A 74 -13.37 -16.86 -0.24
C LEU A 74 -12.30 -17.61 -1.04
N TRP A 75 -12.69 -18.26 -2.14
CA TRP A 75 -11.77 -18.91 -3.06
C TRP A 75 -10.78 -17.91 -3.69
N SER A 76 -11.27 -16.78 -4.18
CA SER A 76 -10.42 -15.76 -4.81
C SER A 76 -9.37 -15.20 -3.85
N THR A 77 -9.70 -15.14 -2.56
CA THR A 77 -8.84 -14.61 -1.49
C THR A 77 -7.61 -15.49 -1.27
N VAL A 78 -7.75 -16.82 -1.29
CA VAL A 78 -6.60 -17.74 -1.17
C VAL A 78 -5.85 -17.89 -2.49
N ASN A 79 -6.55 -17.78 -3.62
CA ASN A 79 -5.98 -17.98 -4.95
C ASN A 79 -4.88 -16.96 -5.29
N ILE A 80 -4.84 -15.79 -4.64
CA ILE A 80 -3.76 -14.79 -4.85
C ILE A 80 -2.37 -15.33 -4.49
N PHE A 81 -2.29 -16.27 -3.56
CA PHE A 81 -1.03 -16.87 -3.09
C PHE A 81 -0.53 -18.01 -3.99
N HIS A 82 -1.31 -18.41 -4.99
CA HIS A 82 -0.95 -19.44 -5.97
C HIS A 82 -0.37 -18.87 -7.27
N ARG A 83 -0.10 -17.56 -7.31
CA ARG A 83 0.45 -16.84 -8.47
C ARG A 83 1.97 -16.91 -8.55
#